data_AF-A0AAU4M6T8-F1
#
_entry.id   AF-A0AAU4M6T8-F1
#
_cell.length_a   1.000
_cell.length_b   1.000
_cell.length_c   1.000
_cell.angle_alpha   90.00
_cell.angle_beta   90.00
_cell.angle_gamma   90.00
#
_symmetry.space_group_name_H-M   'P 1'
#
loop_
_entity.id
_entity.type
_entity.pdbx_description
1 polymer ?
#
loop_
_entity_poly.entity_id
_entity_poly.type
_entity_poly.pdbx_seq_one_letter_code
_entity_poly.pdbx_strand_id
1 'polypeptide(L)'
;MSLHGQVGCGLWSSSCAVGDVCDVFRLDDADVDVLDMCEGWAGRWTATWSFDRCEVSCPIREISGIPMRGAEPVRHFSWHPRQHHRPGLEVLASTGRLHGFESLEERNFLRVLDFAGGIGDVLSQPFRIRFATVGGRWLHHIPDYLVAVPDGR
;
A
#
# COMPACT_ATOMS: atom_id res chain seq x y z
N MET A 1 8.64 -29.87 23.24
CA MET A 1 7.57 -28.85 23.16
C MET A 1 7.20 -28.71 21.70
N SER A 2 6.14 -29.42 21.30
CA SER A 2 5.64 -29.42 19.92
C SER A 2 4.78 -28.18 19.70
N LEU A 3 5.17 -27.33 18.76
CA LEU A 3 4.34 -26.23 18.27
C LEU A 3 3.34 -26.83 17.27
N HIS A 4 2.10 -27.02 17.71
CA HIS A 4 0.96 -27.19 16.79
C HIS A 4 0.56 -25.81 16.28
N GLY A 5 1.27 -25.33 15.25
CA GLY A 5 0.73 -24.32 14.35
C GLY A 5 -0.22 -25.00 13.38
N GLN A 6 -1.49 -24.62 13.42
CA GLN A 6 -2.48 -25.10 12.46
C GLN A 6 -2.13 -24.50 11.09
N VAL A 7 -1.56 -25.33 10.22
CA VAL A 7 -1.17 -24.95 8.85
C VAL A 7 -2.46 -24.80 8.05
N GLY A 8 -2.90 -23.56 7.81
CA GLY A 8 -3.89 -23.27 6.79
C GLY A 8 -3.38 -23.77 5.43
N CYS A 9 -4.28 -24.34 4.63
CA CYS A 9 -4.02 -24.88 3.29
C CYS A 9 -3.02 -24.01 2.51
N GLY A 10 -1.90 -24.58 2.07
CA GLY A 10 -0.86 -23.84 1.37
C GLY A 10 -1.42 -23.10 0.16
N LEU A 11 -1.08 -21.82 0.03
CA LEU A 11 -1.38 -21.01 -1.14
C LEU A 11 -0.67 -21.60 -2.36
N TRP A 12 -1.40 -22.39 -3.14
CA TRP A 12 -0.90 -22.89 -4.42
C TRP A 12 -1.01 -21.78 -5.45
N SER A 13 0.03 -21.58 -6.27
CA SER A 13 0.04 -20.57 -7.33
C SER A 13 -1.17 -20.70 -8.27
N SER A 14 -1.70 -21.91 -8.48
CA SER A 14 -2.90 -22.15 -9.28
C SER A 14 -4.22 -21.62 -8.69
N SER A 15 -4.23 -21.11 -7.46
CA SER A 15 -5.45 -20.66 -6.77
C SER A 15 -5.27 -19.38 -5.94
N CYS A 16 -4.16 -18.64 -6.09
CA CYS A 16 -3.96 -17.39 -5.37
C CYS A 16 -4.86 -16.28 -5.93
N ALA A 17 -5.67 -15.67 -5.06
CA ALA A 17 -6.36 -14.41 -5.31
C ALA A 17 -5.65 -13.25 -4.59
N VAL A 18 -5.99 -12.01 -4.97
CA VAL A 18 -5.41 -10.81 -4.34
C VAL A 18 -5.63 -10.76 -2.82
N GLY A 19 -6.75 -11.28 -2.31
CA GLY A 19 -7.02 -11.36 -0.87
C GLY A 19 -6.04 -12.24 -0.10
N ASP A 20 -5.53 -13.31 -0.73
CA ASP A 20 -4.53 -14.19 -0.13
C ASP A 20 -3.17 -13.49 0.05
N VAL A 21 -2.88 -12.50 -0.80
CA VAL A 21 -1.67 -11.67 -0.69
C VAL A 21 -1.77 -10.73 0.51
N CYS A 22 -2.96 -10.20 0.81
CA CYS A 22 -3.19 -9.32 1.94
C CYS A 22 -3.02 -10.02 3.29
N ASP A 23 -3.41 -11.30 3.40
CA ASP A 23 -3.29 -12.06 4.65
C ASP A 23 -1.83 -12.34 5.06
N VAL A 24 -0.88 -12.24 4.13
CA VAL A 24 0.56 -12.41 4.40
C VAL A 24 1.14 -11.25 5.23
N PHE A 25 0.54 -10.06 5.15
CA PHE A 25 1.04 -8.84 5.77
C PHE A 25 0.07 -8.32 6.84
N ARG A 26 -0.06 -9.07 7.94
CA ARG A 26 -0.76 -8.60 9.15
C ARG A 26 0.23 -7.88 10.05
N LEU A 27 -0.10 -6.64 10.45
CA LEU A 27 0.65 -5.90 11.47
C LEU A 27 0.62 -6.69 12.80
N ASP A 28 1.71 -6.67 13.54
CA ASP A 28 1.71 -7.26 14.88
C ASP A 28 0.99 -6.33 15.89
N ASP A 29 0.54 -6.90 17.02
CA ASP A 29 -0.18 -6.12 18.03
C ASP A 29 0.70 -5.01 18.62
N ALA A 30 2.02 -5.18 18.65
CA ALA A 30 2.95 -4.19 19.19
C ALA A 30 3.08 -2.94 18.29
N ASP A 31 3.01 -3.11 16.98
CA ASP A 31 2.97 -2.03 15.98
C ASP A 31 1.64 -1.26 16.06
N VAL A 32 0.55 -1.94 16.41
CA VAL A 32 -0.76 -1.29 16.62
C VAL A 32 -0.78 -0.51 17.94
N ASP A 33 -0.20 -1.07 19.00
CA ASP A 33 -0.19 -0.47 20.34
C ASP A 33 0.53 0.88 20.41
N VAL A 34 1.46 1.18 19.49
CA VAL A 34 2.15 2.48 19.43
C VAL A 34 1.30 3.58 18.80
N LEU A 35 0.20 3.24 18.13
CA LEU A 35 -0.66 4.18 17.42
C LEU A 35 -1.70 4.81 18.34
N ASP A 36 -1.86 6.14 18.28
CA ASP A 36 -2.94 6.83 19.00
C ASP A 36 -4.26 6.67 18.24
N MET A 37 -4.93 5.56 18.52
CA MET A 37 -6.26 5.19 18.00
C MET A 37 -7.40 5.58 18.97
N CYS A 38 -7.20 6.58 19.83
CA CYS A 38 -8.28 7.11 20.70
C CYS A 38 -9.50 7.56 19.89
N GLU A 39 -10.65 7.73 20.56
CA GLU A 39 -11.89 8.15 19.91
C GLU A 39 -11.69 9.31 18.92
N GLY A 40 -12.23 9.14 17.72
CA GLY A 40 -12.10 10.12 16.63
C GLY A 40 -10.72 10.16 15.94
N TRP A 41 -9.81 9.21 16.20
CA TRP A 41 -8.48 9.16 15.56
C TRP A 41 -8.54 9.28 14.02
N ALA A 42 -9.50 8.59 13.38
CA ALA A 42 -9.64 8.59 11.92
C ALA A 42 -10.03 9.98 11.38
N GLY A 43 -10.54 10.88 12.23
CA GLY A 43 -10.77 12.29 11.93
C GLY A 43 -9.56 13.19 12.16
N ARG A 44 -8.61 12.78 13.01
CA ARG A 44 -7.41 13.54 13.37
C ARG A 44 -6.23 13.23 12.45
N TRP A 45 -6.13 11.97 12.03
CA TRP A 45 -5.13 11.54 11.06
C TRP A 45 -5.54 11.96 9.66
N THR A 46 -4.57 12.24 8.80
CA THR A 46 -4.84 12.76 7.46
C THR A 46 -4.09 11.98 6.39
N ALA A 47 -4.70 11.81 5.23
CA ALA A 47 -4.04 11.38 3.99
C ALA A 47 -3.92 12.57 3.04
N THR A 48 -2.70 12.85 2.58
CA THR A 48 -2.41 13.87 1.57
C THR A 48 -2.11 13.21 0.23
N TRP A 49 -2.97 13.46 -0.75
CA TRP A 49 -2.90 12.94 -2.11
C TRP A 49 -2.33 14.00 -3.06
N SER A 50 -1.78 13.57 -4.20
CA SER A 50 -1.37 14.46 -5.30
C SER A 50 -2.29 14.27 -6.50
N PHE A 51 -2.82 15.36 -7.05
CA PHE A 51 -3.62 15.42 -8.27
C PHE A 51 -3.14 16.56 -9.15
N ASP A 52 -2.71 16.30 -10.38
CA ASP A 52 -2.19 17.33 -11.29
C ASP A 52 -1.15 18.26 -10.62
N ARG A 53 -0.26 17.69 -9.79
CA ARG A 53 0.71 18.41 -8.94
C ARG A 53 0.12 19.32 -7.85
N CYS A 54 -1.16 19.21 -7.54
CA CYS A 54 -1.81 19.83 -6.39
C CYS A 54 -1.99 18.83 -5.25
N GLU A 55 -1.73 19.26 -4.02
CA GLU A 55 -1.96 18.43 -2.83
C GLU A 55 -3.39 18.59 -2.31
N VAL A 56 -4.07 17.47 -2.07
CA VAL A 56 -5.40 17.41 -1.43
C VAL A 56 -5.27 16.60 -0.14
N SER A 57 -5.60 17.21 0.99
CA SER A 57 -5.56 16.54 2.30
C SER A 57 -6.96 16.26 2.80
N CYS A 58 -7.20 15.04 3.28
CA CYS A 58 -8.47 14.61 3.87
C CYS A 58 -8.22 13.84 5.17
N PRO A 59 -9.18 13.82 6.10
CA PRO A 59 -9.15 12.91 7.23
C PRO A 59 -9.15 11.44 6.77
N ILE A 60 -8.48 10.54 7.51
CA ILE A 60 -8.43 9.10 7.16
C ILE A 60 -9.83 8.48 7.05
N ARG A 61 -10.80 8.92 7.85
CA ARG A 61 -12.19 8.44 7.76
C ARG A 61 -12.87 8.72 6.41
N GLU A 62 -12.34 9.65 5.62
CA GLU A 62 -12.86 10.09 4.32
C GLU A 62 -12.02 9.56 3.15
N ILE A 63 -10.99 8.75 3.42
CA ILE A 63 -10.00 8.31 2.43
C ILE A 63 -10.61 7.52 1.26
N SER A 64 -11.64 6.72 1.54
CA SER A 64 -12.34 5.92 0.53
C SER A 64 -13.16 6.77 -0.46
N GLY A 65 -13.45 8.03 -0.13
CA GLY A 65 -14.14 8.97 -1.01
C GLY A 65 -13.23 9.66 -2.02
N ILE A 66 -11.90 9.53 -1.88
CA ILE A 66 -10.93 10.14 -2.79
C ILE A 66 -10.73 9.24 -4.02
N PRO A 67 -10.95 9.76 -5.25
CA PRO A 67 -10.80 8.94 -6.45
C PRO A 67 -9.32 8.59 -6.68
N MET A 68 -9.01 7.30 -6.86
CA MET A 68 -7.68 6.88 -7.31
C MET A 68 -7.35 7.36 -8.73
N ARG A 69 -8.37 7.50 -9.58
CA ARG A 69 -8.21 7.99 -10.95
C ARG A 69 -7.71 9.44 -10.92
N GLY A 70 -6.59 9.69 -11.59
CA GLY A 70 -5.97 11.01 -11.67
C GLY A 70 -5.07 11.34 -10.48
N ALA A 71 -5.02 10.48 -9.47
CA ALA A 71 -4.02 10.60 -8.42
C ALA A 71 -2.64 10.22 -8.96
N GLU A 72 -1.62 10.93 -8.49
CA GLU A 72 -0.23 10.77 -8.88
C GLU A 72 0.60 10.34 -7.67
N PRO A 73 1.73 9.64 -7.87
CA PRO A 73 2.68 9.37 -6.79
C PRO A 73 3.08 10.66 -6.06
N VAL A 74 2.91 10.71 -4.74
CA VAL A 74 3.25 11.92 -3.95
C VAL A 74 4.74 12.22 -3.90
N ARG A 75 5.56 11.22 -4.23
CA ARG A 75 6.99 11.36 -4.42
C ARG A 75 7.33 10.83 -5.80
N HIS A 76 8.06 11.61 -6.58
CA HIS A 76 8.61 11.13 -7.83
C HIS A 76 9.80 10.21 -7.55
N PHE A 77 9.86 9.08 -8.25
CA PHE A 77 11.00 8.17 -8.25
C PHE A 77 12.28 8.95 -8.60
N SER A 78 13.09 9.25 -7.58
CA SER A 78 14.32 10.02 -7.77
C SER A 78 15.47 9.07 -8.06
N TRP A 79 15.96 9.04 -9.29
CA TRP A 79 17.16 8.30 -9.68
C TRP A 79 18.43 9.06 -9.23
N HIS A 80 19.33 8.38 -8.51
CA HIS A 80 20.65 8.93 -8.17
C HIS A 80 21.78 7.97 -8.56
N PRO A 81 22.92 8.48 -9.09
CA PRO A 81 24.10 7.65 -9.30
C PRO A 81 24.56 7.03 -7.98
N ARG A 82 24.86 5.71 -7.98
CA ARG A 82 25.23 4.88 -6.81
C ARG A 82 24.08 4.45 -5.88
N GLN A 83 22.83 4.64 -6.29
CA GLN A 83 21.71 4.03 -5.58
C GLN A 83 21.79 2.49 -5.69
N HIS A 84 21.80 1.80 -4.55
CA HIS A 84 21.88 0.34 -4.51
C HIS A 84 20.56 -0.32 -4.94
N HIS A 85 19.46 0.39 -4.73
CA HIS A 85 18.14 -0.01 -5.19
C HIS A 85 18.03 0.26 -6.70
N ARG A 86 17.33 -0.62 -7.42
CA ARG A 86 17.17 -0.56 -8.88
C ARG A 86 15.78 -0.05 -9.21
N PRO A 87 15.52 1.28 -9.18
CA PRO A 87 14.20 1.79 -9.52
C PRO A 87 13.89 1.53 -10.98
N GLY A 88 12.62 1.31 -11.30
CA GLY A 88 12.18 1.01 -12.66
C GLY A 88 10.67 1.09 -12.82
N LEU A 89 10.20 0.66 -13.99
CA LEU A 89 8.78 0.52 -14.32
C LEU A 89 8.50 -0.95 -14.64
N GLU A 90 7.46 -1.53 -14.03
CA GLU A 90 6.94 -2.85 -14.39
C GLU A 90 5.60 -2.66 -15.12
N VAL A 91 5.40 -3.39 -16.21
CA VAL A 91 4.10 -3.45 -16.90
C VAL A 91 3.24 -4.46 -16.17
N LEU A 92 2.04 -4.05 -15.74
CA LEU A 92 1.01 -4.96 -15.29
C LEU A 92 0.06 -5.23 -16.46
N ALA A 93 -0.04 -6.50 -16.88
CA ALA A 93 -0.94 -6.89 -17.96
C ALA A 93 -2.41 -6.64 -17.59
N SER A 94 -2.76 -6.86 -16.33
CA SER A 94 -4.08 -6.64 -15.74
C SER A 94 -4.57 -5.19 -15.84
N THR A 95 -3.68 -4.21 -15.64
CA THR A 95 -4.04 -2.78 -15.74
C THR A 95 -3.67 -2.17 -17.10
N GLY A 96 -2.84 -2.86 -17.90
CA GLY A 96 -2.30 -2.34 -19.17
C GLY A 96 -1.41 -1.11 -19.02
N ARG A 97 -0.82 -0.87 -17.85
CA ARG A 97 -0.08 0.36 -17.50
C ARG A 97 1.27 0.04 -16.86
N LEU A 98 2.17 1.03 -16.90
CA LEU A 98 3.46 1.01 -16.24
C LEU A 98 3.30 1.50 -14.80
N HIS A 99 3.84 0.72 -13.85
CA HIS A 99 3.85 1.04 -12.43
C HIS A 99 5.28 1.14 -11.94
N GLY A 100 5.59 2.20 -11.19
CA GLY A 100 6.95 2.44 -10.71
C GLY A 100 7.25 1.65 -9.43
N PHE A 101 8.49 1.18 -9.32
CA PHE A 101 9.03 0.51 -8.14
C PHE A 101 10.39 1.10 -7.77
N GLU A 102 10.72 1.15 -6.48
CA GLU A 102 12.02 1.56 -5.95
C GLU A 102 12.94 0.36 -5.67
N SER A 103 12.40 -0.85 -5.42
CA SER A 103 13.15 -2.06 -5.05
C SER A 103 12.80 -3.31 -5.86
N LEU A 104 13.62 -4.37 -5.77
CA LEU A 104 13.35 -5.63 -6.47
C LEU A 104 12.19 -6.39 -5.82
N GLU A 105 12.02 -6.23 -4.52
CA GLU A 105 10.94 -6.74 -3.70
C GLU A 105 9.61 -6.16 -4.16
N GLU A 106 9.55 -4.84 -4.35
CA GLU A 106 8.39 -4.15 -4.91
C GLU A 106 8.06 -4.60 -6.34
N ARG A 107 9.08 -4.77 -7.20
CA ARG A 107 8.85 -5.33 -8.55
C ARG A 107 8.28 -6.75 -8.48
N ASN A 108 8.78 -7.58 -7.58
CA ASN A 108 8.26 -8.93 -7.39
C ASN A 108 6.83 -8.91 -6.86
N PHE A 109 6.51 -7.97 -5.96
CA PHE A 109 5.14 -7.75 -5.48
C PHE A 109 4.19 -7.39 -6.62
N LEU A 110 4.57 -6.44 -7.48
CA LEU A 110 3.79 -6.09 -8.69
C LEU A 110 3.53 -7.29 -9.60
N ARG A 111 4.52 -8.18 -9.76
CA ARG A 111 4.36 -9.41 -10.54
C ARG A 111 3.42 -10.42 -9.88
N VAL A 112 3.48 -10.54 -8.55
CA VAL A 112 2.55 -11.39 -7.78
C VAL A 112 1.12 -10.86 -7.92
N LEU A 113 0.93 -9.53 -7.88
CA LEU A 113 -0.38 -8.91 -8.11
C LEU A 113 -0.91 -9.19 -9.52
N ASP A 114 -0.07 -9.02 -10.55
CA ASP A 114 -0.48 -9.29 -11.94
C ASP A 114 -0.84 -10.76 -12.15
N PHE A 115 -0.12 -11.66 -11.49
CA PHE A 115 -0.39 -13.09 -11.51
C PHE A 115 -1.67 -13.48 -10.75
N ALA A 116 -1.90 -12.93 -9.56
CA ALA A 116 -3.09 -13.21 -8.75
C ALA A 116 -4.37 -12.71 -9.44
N GLY A 117 -4.25 -11.71 -10.31
CA GLY A 117 -5.37 -11.18 -11.09
C GLY A 117 -6.44 -10.52 -10.21
N GLY A 118 -7.56 -10.15 -10.83
CA GLY A 118 -8.67 -9.52 -10.13
C GLY A 118 -8.37 -8.09 -9.63
N ILE A 119 -7.30 -7.46 -10.11
CA ILE A 119 -6.98 -6.06 -9.82
C ILE A 119 -7.54 -5.14 -10.91
N GLY A 120 -8.11 -4.02 -10.49
CA GLY A 120 -8.69 -2.99 -11.37
C GLY A 120 -7.73 -1.84 -11.65
N ASP A 121 -6.92 -1.44 -10.67
CA ASP A 121 -5.85 -0.45 -10.83
C ASP A 121 -4.80 -0.59 -9.72
N VAL A 122 -3.62 -0.01 -9.93
CA VAL A 122 -2.56 0.09 -8.92
C VAL A 122 -2.00 1.51 -8.94
N LEU A 123 -1.72 2.07 -7.76
CA LEU A 123 -1.09 3.38 -7.62
C LEU A 123 0.13 3.28 -6.71
N SER A 124 1.31 3.55 -7.26
CA SER A 124 2.54 3.65 -6.48
C SER A 124 2.54 4.93 -5.64
N GLN A 125 2.97 4.84 -4.38
CA GLN A 125 3.15 5.98 -3.47
C GLN A 125 1.94 6.92 -3.45
N PRO A 126 0.74 6.40 -3.13
CA PRO A 126 -0.55 7.02 -3.47
C PRO A 126 -0.85 8.29 -2.68
N PHE A 127 -0.42 8.33 -1.41
CA PHE A 127 -0.64 9.45 -0.51
C PHE A 127 0.34 9.39 0.66
N ARG A 128 0.52 10.52 1.35
CA ARG A 128 1.22 10.60 2.63
C ARG A 128 0.20 10.57 3.78
N ILE A 129 0.28 9.55 4.62
CA ILE A 129 -0.46 9.48 5.89
C ILE A 129 0.30 10.30 6.93
N ARG A 130 -0.42 11.10 7.71
CA ARG A 130 0.07 11.74 8.93
C ARG A 130 -0.75 11.25 10.12
N PHE A 131 -0.09 10.65 11.10
CA PHE A 131 -0.72 9.95 12.22
C PHE A 131 -0.04 10.27 13.56
N ALA A 132 -0.78 10.08 14.64
CA ALA A 132 -0.31 10.30 16.00
C ALA A 132 0.08 8.97 16.66
N THR A 133 1.07 9.00 17.54
CA THR A 133 1.45 7.88 18.40
C THR A 133 1.00 8.11 19.84
N VAL A 134 0.90 7.05 20.64
CA VAL A 134 0.49 7.12 22.07
C VAL A 134 1.38 8.07 22.88
N GLY A 135 2.64 8.26 22.47
CA GLY A 135 3.56 9.24 23.08
C GLY A 135 3.36 10.70 22.65
N GLY A 136 2.28 11.01 21.91
CA GLY A 136 1.96 12.36 21.43
C GLY A 136 2.79 12.84 20.23
N ARG A 137 3.64 11.98 19.65
CA ARG A 137 4.44 12.32 18.47
C ARG A 137 3.60 12.17 17.21
N TRP A 138 3.77 13.10 16.28
CA TRP A 138 3.23 12.99 14.93
C TRP A 138 4.27 12.42 13.98
N LEU A 139 3.89 11.37 13.26
CA LEU A 139 4.69 10.71 12.23
C LEU A 139 4.00 10.84 10.87
N HIS A 140 4.75 10.50 9.83
CA HIS A 140 4.21 10.37 8.49
C HIS A 140 4.76 9.11 7.82
N HIS A 141 3.96 8.54 6.92
CA HIS A 141 4.31 7.37 6.13
C HIS A 141 3.70 7.49 4.73
N ILE A 142 4.38 6.98 3.72
CA ILE A 142 3.88 6.89 2.35
C ILE A 142 3.81 5.40 2.04
N PRO A 143 2.62 4.81 1.82
CA PRO A 143 2.50 3.42 1.41
C PRO A 143 3.17 3.20 0.05
N ASP A 144 3.75 2.04 -0.20
CA ASP A 144 4.41 1.79 -1.50
C ASP A 144 3.40 1.64 -2.63
N TYR A 145 2.27 0.97 -2.38
CA TYR A 145 1.21 0.75 -3.36
C TYR A 145 -0.19 0.84 -2.72
N LEU A 146 -1.14 1.34 -3.50
CA LEU A 146 -2.59 1.15 -3.29
C LEU A 146 -3.13 0.33 -4.45
N VAL A 147 -3.78 -0.79 -4.15
CA VAL A 147 -4.36 -1.70 -5.14
C VAL A 147 -5.87 -1.57 -5.09
N ALA A 148 -6.50 -1.23 -6.22
CA ALA A 148 -7.95 -1.25 -6.37
C ALA A 148 -8.39 -2.64 -6.84
N VAL A 149 -9.31 -3.25 -6.10
CA VAL A 149 -9.95 -4.53 -6.45
C VAL A 149 -11.41 -4.23 -6.84
N PRO A 150 -11.90 -4.68 -8.01
CA PRO A 150 -13.25 -4.36 -8.51
C PRO A 150 -14.38 -4.75 -7.55
N ASP A 151 -14.18 -5.79 -6.74
CA ASP A 151 -15.18 -6.30 -5.78
C ASP A 151 -15.08 -5.65 -4.38
N GLY A 152 -14.16 -4.69 -4.18
CA GLY A 152 -14.07 -3.88 -2.96
C GLY A 152 -13.88 -4.64 -1.65
N ARG A 153 -13.43 -5.89 -1.69
CA ARG A 153 -13.07 -6.68 -0.50
C ARG A 153 -11.74 -6.24 0.09
#